data_AF-A0A7X8HG89-F1
#
_entry.id   AF-A0A7X8HG89-F1
#
_cell.length_a   1.000
_cell.length_b   1.000
_cell.length_c   1.000
_cell.angle_alpha   90.00
_cell.angle_beta   90.00
_cell.angle_gamma   90.00
#
_symmetry.space_group_name_H-M   'P 1'
#
loop_
_entity.id
_entity.type
_entity.pdbx_description
1 polymer ?
#
loop_
_entity_poly.entity_id
_entity_poly.type
_entity_poly.pdbx_seq_one_letter_code
_entity_poly.pdbx_strand_id
1 'polypeptide(L)'
;MLLLKRRLKKASKKTDDIKEENYKISQQIANMGSWTRDLVNEEIYFSDEFYRIIECSPKDIKGNLEKYYSFLHPDDLDEYKKIKYEEKQGIEHEVDYRIKTPTGTIKYLYEKTKAIYTEDNKAIRMVGIIHDITDRKIVEKNLKEIGDNLNQAQRVAGVGSWKYDVKEDANFWSEEVYNIFNIDPAKFDRSLKLLLKLVHPEDRQRFHDDFKEALKGKGYKHDYRIPQADGSVKYVSSKGQPIFEGNKVVGIIGVIQDVTENKVLQNKLVEYNNRIRTLERQSSDVFF
;
A
#
# COMPACT_ATOMS: atom_id res chain seq x y z
N MET A 1 -18.19 -44.61 -45.67
CA MET A 1 -17.63 -44.70 -44.30
C MET A 1 -16.19 -44.19 -44.15
N LEU A 2 -15.24 -44.53 -45.03
CA LEU A 2 -13.80 -44.17 -44.88
C LEU A 2 -13.52 -42.64 -44.95
N LEU A 3 -14.24 -41.92 -45.81
CA LEU A 3 -14.14 -40.45 -45.97
C LEU A 3 -14.64 -39.68 -44.73
N LEU A 4 -15.67 -40.18 -44.05
CA LEU A 4 -16.23 -39.59 -42.83
C LEU A 4 -15.26 -39.75 -41.65
N LYS A 5 -14.65 -40.94 -41.48
CA LYS A 5 -13.61 -41.18 -40.46
C LYS A 5 -12.37 -40.30 -40.66
N ARG A 6 -11.95 -40.07 -41.93
CA ARG A 6 -10.83 -39.15 -42.25
C ARG A 6 -11.17 -37.68 -41.95
N ARG A 7 -12.40 -37.24 -42.24
CA ARG A 7 -12.86 -35.89 -41.90
C ARG A 7 -12.94 -35.68 -40.38
N LEU A 8 -13.47 -36.64 -39.64
CA LEU A 8 -13.53 -36.58 -38.17
C LEU A 8 -12.14 -36.58 -37.52
N LYS A 9 -11.20 -37.41 -38.00
CA LYS A 9 -9.81 -37.40 -37.50
C LYS A 9 -9.09 -36.07 -37.78
N LYS A 10 -9.32 -35.47 -38.96
CA LYS A 10 -8.78 -34.13 -39.29
C LYS A 10 -9.41 -33.03 -38.44
N ALA A 11 -10.71 -33.10 -38.18
CA ALA A 11 -11.41 -32.14 -37.32
C ALA A 11 -10.95 -32.26 -35.85
N SER A 12 -10.81 -33.48 -35.31
CA SER A 12 -10.26 -33.72 -33.97
C SER A 12 -8.86 -33.15 -33.84
N LYS A 13 -7.96 -33.48 -34.79
CA LYS A 13 -6.60 -32.96 -34.79
C LYS A 13 -6.56 -31.42 -34.82
N LYS A 14 -7.37 -30.80 -35.68
CA LYS A 14 -7.47 -29.33 -35.76
C LYS A 14 -7.95 -28.71 -34.44
N THR A 15 -8.91 -29.35 -33.76
CA THR A 15 -9.39 -28.88 -32.45
C THR A 15 -8.31 -29.00 -31.37
N ASP A 16 -7.54 -30.09 -31.37
CA ASP A 16 -6.46 -30.31 -30.41
C ASP A 16 -5.32 -29.29 -30.63
N ASP A 17 -4.96 -29.03 -31.89
CA ASP A 17 -3.95 -28.02 -32.25
C ASP A 17 -4.36 -26.61 -31.76
N ILE A 18 -5.64 -26.22 -31.91
CA ILE A 18 -6.15 -24.92 -31.44
C ILE A 18 -6.15 -24.83 -29.90
N LYS A 19 -6.50 -25.91 -29.20
CA LYS A 19 -6.46 -25.93 -27.73
C LYS A 19 -5.05 -25.75 -27.20
N GLU A 20 -4.08 -26.42 -27.82
CA GLU A 20 -2.66 -26.30 -27.48
C GLU A 20 -2.14 -24.88 -27.75
N GLU A 21 -2.51 -24.28 -28.88
CA GLU A 21 -2.16 -22.89 -29.20
C GLU A 21 -2.76 -21.90 -28.19
N ASN A 22 -4.06 -22.02 -27.90
CA ASN A 22 -4.74 -21.18 -26.92
C ASN A 22 -4.15 -21.34 -25.52
N TYR A 23 -3.75 -22.55 -25.14
CA TYR A 23 -3.08 -22.80 -23.85
C TYR A 23 -1.76 -22.02 -23.75
N LYS A 24 -0.91 -22.09 -24.77
CA LYS A 24 0.38 -21.37 -24.81
C LYS A 24 0.19 -19.85 -24.80
N ILE A 25 -0.75 -19.34 -25.59
CA ILE A 25 -1.06 -17.90 -25.64
C ILE A 25 -1.61 -17.43 -24.30
N SER A 26 -2.49 -18.21 -23.65
CA SER A 26 -3.05 -17.85 -22.34
C SER A 26 -1.97 -17.75 -21.27
N GLN A 27 -0.98 -18.66 -21.28
CA GLN A 27 0.18 -18.58 -20.39
C GLN A 27 0.97 -17.28 -20.59
N GLN A 28 1.27 -16.93 -21.84
CA GLN A 28 1.99 -15.71 -22.18
C GLN A 28 1.22 -14.45 -21.78
N ILE A 29 -0.08 -14.38 -22.07
CA ILE A 29 -0.91 -13.22 -21.70
C ILE A 29 -0.98 -13.07 -20.17
N ALA A 30 -1.04 -14.18 -19.45
CA ALA A 30 -1.11 -14.16 -18.00
C ALA A 30 0.26 -14.04 -17.32
N ASN A 31 1.38 -14.09 -18.05
CA ASN A 31 2.73 -14.26 -17.50
C ASN A 31 2.80 -15.43 -16.51
N MET A 32 2.20 -16.56 -16.89
CA MET A 32 2.09 -17.75 -16.06
C MET A 32 2.74 -18.95 -16.73
N GLY A 33 3.85 -19.41 -16.18
CA GLY A 33 4.50 -20.66 -16.57
C GLY A 33 3.87 -21.84 -15.85
N SER A 34 3.73 -22.98 -16.52
CA SER A 34 3.40 -24.25 -15.87
C SER A 34 4.60 -25.19 -15.76
N TRP A 35 4.53 -26.07 -14.77
CA TRP A 35 5.41 -27.22 -14.65
C TRP A 35 4.63 -28.47 -14.23
N THR A 36 5.17 -29.64 -14.52
CA THR A 36 4.55 -30.92 -14.21
C THR A 36 5.62 -31.89 -13.78
N ARG A 37 5.46 -32.48 -12.61
CA ARG A 37 6.30 -33.55 -12.11
C ARG A 37 5.55 -34.87 -12.16
N ASP A 38 6.10 -35.82 -12.90
CA ASP A 38 5.70 -37.22 -12.83
C ASP A 38 6.29 -37.83 -11.56
N LEU A 39 5.43 -38.25 -10.63
CA LEU A 39 5.86 -38.82 -9.34
C LEU A 39 6.23 -40.31 -9.46
N VAL A 40 5.90 -40.96 -10.58
CA VAL A 40 6.20 -42.36 -10.84
C VAL A 40 7.57 -42.49 -11.50
N ASN A 41 7.83 -41.67 -12.52
CA ASN A 41 9.08 -41.69 -13.28
C ASN A 41 10.12 -40.68 -12.76
N GLU A 42 9.76 -39.88 -11.76
CA GLU A 42 10.55 -38.78 -11.19
C GLU A 42 11.01 -37.71 -12.20
N GLU A 43 10.32 -37.62 -13.34
CA GLU A 43 10.59 -36.62 -14.37
C GLU A 43 9.86 -35.30 -14.10
N ILE A 44 10.46 -34.18 -14.52
CA ILE A 44 9.83 -32.87 -14.45
C ILE A 44 9.88 -32.17 -15.79
N TYR A 45 8.75 -31.58 -16.14
CA TYR A 45 8.46 -30.89 -17.38
C TYR A 45 8.14 -29.44 -17.06
N PHE A 46 8.67 -28.53 -17.86
CA PHE A 46 8.44 -27.09 -17.74
C PHE A 46 7.90 -26.57 -19.06
N SER A 47 6.94 -25.66 -19.00
CA SER A 47 6.44 -24.92 -20.16
C SER A 47 7.48 -23.95 -20.71
N ASP A 48 7.31 -23.55 -21.98
CA ASP A 48 8.14 -22.49 -22.59
C ASP A 48 8.05 -21.17 -21.80
N GLU A 49 6.87 -20.87 -21.23
CA GLU A 49 6.65 -19.66 -20.46
C GLU A 49 7.36 -19.69 -19.10
N PHE A 50 7.44 -20.87 -18.45
CA PHE A 50 8.24 -21.05 -17.23
C PHE A 50 9.70 -20.60 -17.46
N TYR A 51 10.29 -21.04 -18.57
CA TYR A 51 11.65 -20.67 -18.95
C TYR A 51 11.80 -19.18 -19.26
N ARG A 52 10.81 -18.56 -19.91
CA ARG A 52 10.80 -17.12 -20.18
C ARG A 52 10.75 -16.29 -18.91
N ILE A 53 9.88 -16.65 -17.96
CA ILE A 53 9.72 -15.93 -16.68
C ILE A 53 11.04 -15.91 -15.91
N ILE A 54 11.73 -17.05 -15.83
CA ILE A 54 12.98 -17.16 -15.07
C ILE A 54 14.23 -16.78 -15.89
N GLU A 55 14.04 -16.37 -17.15
CA GLU A 55 15.07 -15.91 -18.08
C GLU A 55 16.19 -16.94 -18.33
N CYS A 56 15.82 -18.21 -18.43
CA CYS A 56 16.76 -19.28 -18.74
C CYS A 56 16.28 -20.15 -19.90
N SER A 57 17.17 -20.98 -20.44
CA SER A 57 16.84 -21.97 -21.45
C SER A 57 16.59 -23.35 -20.82
N PRO A 58 15.92 -24.26 -21.53
CA PRO A 58 15.81 -25.66 -21.10
C PRO A 58 17.17 -26.34 -20.85
N LYS A 59 18.24 -25.89 -21.52
CA LYS A 59 19.59 -26.44 -21.36
C LYS A 59 20.25 -26.07 -20.03
N ASP A 60 19.79 -24.98 -19.41
CA ASP A 60 20.34 -24.50 -18.15
C ASP A 60 19.86 -25.39 -17.00
N ILE A 61 18.55 -25.65 -16.95
CA ILE A 61 17.92 -26.48 -15.91
C ILE A 61 17.93 -27.97 -16.25
N LYS A 62 17.83 -28.36 -17.52
CA LYS A 62 17.78 -29.77 -17.99
C LYS A 62 16.78 -30.65 -17.22
N GLY A 63 15.62 -30.11 -16.84
CA GLY A 63 14.65 -30.86 -16.04
C GLY A 63 15.15 -31.21 -14.63
N ASN A 64 16.08 -30.44 -14.05
CA ASN A 64 16.65 -30.72 -12.74
C ASN A 64 16.27 -29.64 -11.72
N LEU A 65 15.50 -30.04 -10.69
CA LEU A 65 15.09 -29.15 -9.59
C LEU A 65 16.28 -28.61 -8.78
N GLU A 66 17.37 -29.37 -8.61
CA GLU A 66 18.56 -28.90 -7.90
C GLU A 66 19.20 -27.69 -8.61
N LYS A 67 19.15 -27.69 -9.94
CA LYS A 67 19.60 -26.52 -10.71
C LYS A 67 18.66 -25.35 -10.55
N TYR A 68 17.36 -25.60 -10.44
CA TYR A 68 16.39 -24.55 -10.17
C TYR A 68 16.66 -23.86 -8.82
N TYR A 69 17.04 -24.62 -7.78
CA TYR A 69 17.39 -24.07 -6.47
C TYR A 69 18.55 -23.06 -6.50
N SER A 70 19.43 -23.12 -7.51
CA SER A 70 20.49 -22.12 -7.67
C SER A 70 19.98 -20.73 -8.05
N PHE A 71 18.76 -20.65 -8.58
CA PHE A 71 18.08 -19.38 -8.85
C PHE A 71 17.31 -18.86 -7.63
N LEU A 72 17.02 -19.67 -6.61
CA LEU A 72 16.26 -19.18 -5.46
C LEU A 72 17.05 -18.15 -4.66
N HIS A 73 16.36 -17.17 -4.10
CA HIS A 73 16.95 -16.28 -3.13
C HIS A 73 17.38 -17.09 -1.88
N PRO A 74 18.55 -16.81 -1.26
CA PRO A 74 19.05 -17.59 -0.13
C PRO A 74 18.06 -17.75 1.02
N ASP A 75 17.37 -16.67 1.39
CA ASP A 75 16.38 -16.68 2.47
C ASP A 75 15.18 -17.59 2.20
N ASP A 76 14.86 -17.86 0.93
CA ASP A 76 13.67 -18.61 0.52
C ASP A 76 14.01 -20.11 0.29
N LEU A 77 15.29 -20.48 0.33
CA LEU A 77 15.79 -21.80 -0.08
C LEU A 77 15.28 -22.94 0.82
N ASP A 78 15.36 -22.76 2.13
CA ASP A 78 15.05 -23.83 3.09
C ASP A 78 13.55 -24.14 3.11
N GLU A 79 12.73 -23.10 3.14
CA GLU A 79 11.26 -23.23 3.09
C GLU A 79 10.82 -23.85 1.75
N TYR A 80 11.38 -23.39 0.64
CA TYR A 80 11.03 -23.93 -0.67
C TYR A 80 11.44 -25.40 -0.83
N LYS A 81 12.62 -25.80 -0.32
CA LYS A 81 13.04 -27.22 -0.33
C LYS A 81 12.10 -28.10 0.48
N LYS A 82 11.61 -27.61 1.62
CA LYS A 82 10.60 -28.31 2.42
C LYS A 82 9.31 -28.51 1.62
N ILE A 83 8.81 -27.46 0.97
CA ILE A 83 7.63 -27.53 0.09
C ILE A 83 7.84 -28.59 -1.00
N LYS A 84 8.99 -28.60 -1.69
CA LYS A 84 9.29 -29.61 -2.74
C LYS A 84 9.43 -31.04 -2.23
N TYR A 85 9.76 -31.23 -0.95
CA TYR A 85 9.72 -32.55 -0.31
C TYR A 85 8.28 -32.99 -0.03
N GLU A 86 7.45 -32.09 0.49
CA GLU A 86 6.02 -32.33 0.80
C GLU A 86 5.19 -32.58 -0.47
N GLU A 87 5.50 -31.90 -1.58
CA GLU A 87 4.88 -32.14 -2.89
C GLU A 87 5.06 -33.58 -3.41
N LYS A 88 6.15 -34.27 -3.04
CA LYS A 88 6.33 -35.69 -3.40
C LYS A 88 5.29 -36.60 -2.73
N GLN A 89 4.75 -36.16 -1.60
CA GLN A 89 3.69 -36.84 -0.87
C GLN A 89 2.29 -36.43 -1.36
N GLY A 90 2.23 -35.59 -2.41
CA GLY A 90 0.98 -35.06 -2.94
C GLY A 90 0.40 -33.91 -2.13
N ILE A 91 1.18 -33.25 -1.27
CA ILE A 91 0.73 -32.06 -0.54
C ILE A 91 0.77 -30.87 -1.50
N GLU A 92 -0.37 -30.17 -1.60
CA GLU A 92 -0.54 -28.97 -2.42
C GLU A 92 -0.12 -27.72 -1.65
N HIS A 93 0.47 -26.75 -2.36
CA HIS A 93 0.97 -25.51 -1.77
C HIS A 93 0.58 -24.28 -2.58
N GLU A 94 0.56 -23.15 -1.89
CA GLU A 94 0.43 -21.82 -2.45
C GLU A 94 1.48 -20.93 -1.75
N VAL A 95 2.46 -20.42 -2.49
CA VAL A 95 3.65 -19.77 -1.94
C VAL A 95 4.16 -18.63 -2.83
N ASP A 96 4.57 -17.54 -2.21
CA ASP A 96 5.37 -16.48 -2.84
C ASP A 96 6.85 -16.70 -2.50
N TYR A 97 7.74 -16.61 -3.48
CA TYR A 97 9.19 -16.67 -3.24
C TYR A 97 9.94 -15.82 -4.26
N ARG A 98 11.23 -15.61 -4.00
CA ARG A 98 12.11 -14.84 -4.88
C ARG A 98 13.07 -15.74 -5.62
N ILE A 99 13.32 -15.37 -6.86
CA ILE A 99 14.44 -15.88 -7.64
C ILE A 99 15.37 -14.75 -8.04
N LYS A 100 16.64 -15.09 -8.25
CA LYS A 100 17.62 -14.30 -8.97
C LYS A 100 17.84 -14.96 -10.34
N THR A 101 17.39 -14.30 -11.40
CA THR A 101 17.53 -14.81 -12.76
C THR A 101 19.00 -14.82 -13.21
N PRO A 102 19.36 -15.53 -14.30
CA PRO A 102 20.72 -15.47 -14.86
C PRO A 102 21.22 -14.06 -15.19
N THR A 103 20.32 -13.12 -15.49
CA THR A 103 20.66 -11.72 -15.76
C THR A 103 20.99 -10.93 -14.48
N GLY A 104 20.75 -11.52 -13.31
CA GLY A 104 20.97 -10.92 -12.00
C GLY A 104 19.73 -10.22 -11.42
N THR A 105 18.62 -10.20 -12.17
CA THR A 105 17.36 -9.57 -11.75
C THR A 105 16.68 -10.39 -10.65
N ILE A 106 16.20 -9.73 -9.60
CA ILE A 106 15.36 -10.36 -8.59
C ILE A 106 13.91 -10.32 -9.05
N LYS A 107 13.27 -11.48 -9.14
CA LYS A 107 11.85 -11.63 -9.44
C LYS A 107 11.10 -12.24 -8.27
N TYR A 108 9.85 -11.84 -8.10
CA TYR A 108 8.91 -12.44 -7.15
C TYR A 108 7.97 -13.36 -7.92
N LEU A 109 7.96 -14.63 -7.56
CA LEU A 109 7.11 -15.64 -8.17
C LEU A 109 6.05 -16.08 -7.16
N TYR A 110 4.81 -16.10 -7.62
CA TYR A 110 3.73 -16.82 -6.95
C TYR A 110 3.60 -18.20 -7.56
N GLU A 111 3.58 -19.23 -6.72
CA GLU A 111 3.40 -20.61 -7.14
C GLU A 111 2.20 -21.25 -6.47
N LYS A 112 1.45 -22.02 -7.26
CA LYS A 112 0.35 -22.85 -6.78
C LYS A 112 0.41 -24.22 -7.41
N THR A 113 0.22 -25.25 -6.60
CA THR A 113 0.32 -26.65 -7.04
C THR A 113 -0.97 -27.42 -6.84
N LYS A 114 -1.11 -28.50 -7.61
CA LYS A 114 -2.24 -29.43 -7.54
C LYS A 114 -1.76 -30.86 -7.79
N ALA A 115 -2.16 -31.78 -6.92
CA ALA A 115 -1.86 -33.19 -7.07
C ALA A 115 -2.93 -33.90 -7.92
N ILE A 116 -2.48 -34.83 -8.74
CA ILE A 116 -3.33 -35.72 -9.55
C ILE A 116 -3.12 -37.14 -9.05
N TYR A 117 -4.24 -37.78 -8.71
CA TYR A 117 -4.28 -39.09 -8.09
C TYR A 117 -4.88 -40.13 -9.03
N THR A 118 -4.53 -41.39 -8.81
CA THR A 118 -5.26 -42.54 -9.37
C THR A 118 -6.59 -42.76 -8.65
N GLU A 119 -7.42 -43.67 -9.16
CA GLU A 119 -8.64 -44.11 -8.50
C GLU A 119 -8.37 -44.70 -7.09
N ASP A 120 -7.21 -45.33 -6.89
CA ASP A 120 -6.74 -45.85 -5.60
C ASP A 120 -6.13 -44.77 -4.67
N ASN A 121 -6.39 -43.49 -4.95
CA ASN A 121 -5.91 -42.33 -4.17
C ASN A 121 -4.38 -42.23 -4.04
N LYS A 122 -3.63 -42.76 -5.02
CA LYS A 122 -2.17 -42.64 -5.08
C LYS A 122 -1.80 -41.44 -5.95
N ALA A 123 -1.02 -40.50 -5.41
CA ALA A 123 -0.51 -39.36 -6.17
C ALA A 123 0.44 -39.86 -7.28
N ILE A 124 0.14 -39.51 -8.54
CA ILE A 124 0.94 -39.90 -9.71
C ILE A 124 1.58 -38.71 -10.41
N ARG A 125 1.05 -37.51 -10.19
CA ARG A 125 1.56 -36.30 -10.82
C ARG A 125 1.30 -35.09 -9.95
N MET A 126 2.26 -34.18 -9.90
CA MET A 126 2.10 -32.84 -9.33
C MET A 126 2.16 -31.83 -10.48
N VAL A 127 1.18 -30.94 -10.55
CA VAL A 127 1.15 -29.86 -11.55
C VAL A 127 1.24 -28.54 -10.80
N GLY A 128 2.07 -27.63 -11.28
CA GLY A 128 2.19 -26.30 -10.71
C GLY A 128 2.15 -25.21 -11.77
N ILE A 129 1.80 -24.02 -11.30
CA ILE A 129 1.94 -22.76 -12.04
C ILE A 129 2.90 -21.86 -11.28
N ILE A 130 3.68 -21.06 -12.01
CA ILE A 130 4.38 -19.89 -11.49
C ILE A 130 3.83 -18.65 -12.18
N HIS A 131 3.68 -17.56 -11.46
CA HIS A 131 3.27 -16.26 -11.98
C HIS A 131 4.29 -15.21 -11.55
N ASP A 132 4.82 -14.47 -12.52
CA ASP A 132 5.68 -13.31 -12.23
C ASP A 132 4.85 -12.17 -11.62
N ILE A 133 4.97 -11.99 -10.31
CA ILE A 133 4.27 -10.94 -9.55
C ILE A 133 5.22 -9.78 -9.18
N THR A 134 6.36 -9.68 -9.86
CA THR A 134 7.42 -8.70 -9.56
C THR A 134 6.90 -7.27 -9.63
N ASP A 135 6.23 -6.89 -10.73
CA ASP A 135 5.68 -5.54 -10.91
C ASP A 135 4.70 -5.18 -9.78
N ARG A 136 3.84 -6.13 -9.40
CA ARG A 136 2.90 -5.95 -8.29
C ARG A 136 3.62 -5.71 -6.97
N LYS A 137 4.60 -6.55 -6.62
CA LYS A 137 5.37 -6.41 -5.36
C LYS A 137 6.18 -5.12 -5.33
N ILE A 138 6.75 -4.70 -6.47
CA ILE A 138 7.47 -3.42 -6.59
C ILE A 138 6.52 -2.25 -6.35
N VAL A 139 5.33 -2.24 -6.96
CA VAL A 139 4.33 -1.19 -6.76
C VAL A 139 3.86 -1.15 -5.30
N GLU A 140 3.54 -2.30 -4.71
CA GLU A 140 3.15 -2.40 -3.30
C GLU A 140 4.24 -1.85 -2.36
N LYS A 141 5.50 -2.25 -2.59
CA LYS A 141 6.65 -1.75 -1.82
C LYS A 141 6.83 -0.24 -1.98
N ASN A 142 6.79 0.28 -3.21
CA ASN A 142 6.96 1.70 -3.47
C ASN A 142 5.84 2.53 -2.84
N LEU A 143 4.58 2.05 -2.90
CA LEU A 143 3.45 2.70 -2.24
C LEU A 143 3.64 2.76 -0.73
N LYS A 144 4.12 1.66 -0.13
CA LYS A 144 4.43 1.62 1.30
C LYS A 144 5.55 2.60 1.66
N GLU A 145 6.65 2.61 0.92
CA GLU A 145 7.77 3.54 1.17
C GLU A 145 7.35 5.01 1.01
N ILE A 146 6.55 5.33 -0.01
CA ILE A 146 6.00 6.69 -0.18
C ILE A 146 5.10 7.06 1.00
N GLY A 147 4.25 6.14 1.46
CA GLY A 147 3.40 6.36 2.64
C GLY A 147 4.20 6.59 3.92
N ASP A 148 5.20 5.76 4.18
CA ASP A 148 6.09 5.86 5.33
C ASP A 148 6.88 7.19 5.31
N ASN A 149 7.43 7.57 4.16
CA ASN A 149 8.14 8.84 3.97
C ASN A 149 7.22 10.06 4.14
N LEU A 150 5.98 9.99 3.63
CA LEU A 150 5.01 11.07 3.79
C LEU A 150 4.61 11.27 5.27
N ASN A 151 4.39 10.17 6.01
CA ASN A 151 4.11 10.22 7.44
C ASN A 151 5.29 10.81 8.23
N GLN A 152 6.51 10.42 7.88
CA GLN A 152 7.71 11.00 8.49
C GLN A 152 7.86 12.49 8.18
N ALA A 153 7.66 12.91 6.94
CA ALA A 153 7.73 14.32 6.55
C ALA A 153 6.70 15.18 7.29
N GLN A 154 5.46 14.67 7.44
CA GLN A 154 4.42 15.33 8.23
C GLN A 154 4.82 15.49 9.70
N ARG A 155 5.32 14.42 10.34
CA ARG A 155 5.83 14.46 11.72
C ARG A 155 6.97 15.47 11.90
N VAL A 156 7.97 15.45 11.02
CA VAL A 156 9.13 16.37 11.10
C VAL A 156 8.71 17.82 10.89
N ALA A 157 7.74 18.08 10.01
CA ALA A 157 7.23 19.43 9.77
C ALA A 157 6.23 19.91 10.84
N GLY A 158 5.73 19.02 11.71
CA GLY A 158 4.62 19.30 12.62
C GLY A 158 3.33 19.65 11.87
N VAL A 159 3.13 19.08 10.66
CA VAL A 159 1.99 19.37 9.78
C VAL A 159 1.20 18.09 9.56
N GLY A 160 -0.02 18.04 10.07
CA GLY A 160 -0.99 16.99 9.79
C GLY A 160 -1.86 17.33 8.58
N SER A 161 -2.33 16.31 7.88
CA SER A 161 -3.30 16.43 6.78
C SER A 161 -4.64 15.84 7.21
N TRP A 162 -5.72 16.48 6.79
CA TRP A 162 -7.07 16.04 7.13
C TRP A 162 -8.00 16.20 5.93
N LYS A 163 -9.02 15.34 5.88
CA LYS A 163 -10.14 15.42 4.94
C LYS A 163 -11.44 15.26 5.73
N TYR A 164 -12.42 16.08 5.43
CA TYR A 164 -13.81 15.82 5.80
C TYR A 164 -14.56 15.36 4.55
N ASP A 165 -15.29 14.26 4.67
CA ASP A 165 -16.13 13.72 3.61
C ASP A 165 -17.61 14.04 3.88
N VAL A 166 -18.27 14.72 2.95
CA VAL A 166 -19.67 15.16 3.12
C VAL A 166 -20.64 13.98 3.04
N LYS A 167 -20.31 12.95 2.27
CA LYS A 167 -21.18 11.78 2.09
C LYS A 167 -21.15 10.89 3.33
N GLU A 168 -19.97 10.70 3.90
CA GLU A 168 -19.78 9.88 5.09
C GLU A 168 -19.99 10.64 6.41
N ASP A 169 -20.09 11.98 6.35
CA ASP A 169 -20.09 12.87 7.52
C ASP A 169 -18.93 12.57 8.49
N ALA A 170 -17.75 12.32 7.92
CA ALA A 170 -16.62 11.77 8.64
C ALA A 170 -15.31 12.50 8.34
N ASN A 171 -14.49 12.65 9.37
CA ASN A 171 -13.14 13.19 9.32
C ASN A 171 -12.11 12.06 9.16
N PHE A 172 -11.18 12.26 8.23
CA PHE A 172 -10.05 11.40 7.95
C PHE A 172 -8.79 12.18 8.24
N TRP A 173 -8.01 11.71 9.20
CA TRP A 173 -6.85 12.40 9.73
C TRP A 173 -5.61 11.58 9.46
N SER A 174 -4.52 12.24 9.09
CA SER A 174 -3.20 11.62 9.13
C SER A 174 -2.80 11.34 10.58
N GLU A 175 -1.84 10.43 10.75
CA GLU A 175 -1.26 10.11 12.06
C GLU A 175 -0.82 11.39 12.82
N GLU A 176 -0.28 12.35 12.09
CA GLU A 176 0.20 13.60 12.68
C GLU A 176 -0.92 14.50 13.22
N VAL A 177 -2.12 14.48 12.63
CA VAL A 177 -3.25 15.22 13.22
C VAL A 177 -3.61 14.63 14.59
N TYR A 178 -3.62 13.30 14.72
CA TYR A 178 -3.85 12.65 16.01
C TYR A 178 -2.77 13.03 17.05
N ASN A 179 -1.50 13.12 16.63
CA ASN A 179 -0.40 13.57 17.48
C ASN A 179 -0.57 15.04 17.91
N ILE A 180 -0.94 15.93 16.98
CA ILE A 180 -1.19 17.35 17.27
C ILE A 180 -2.29 17.49 18.31
N PHE A 181 -3.41 16.78 18.14
CA PHE A 181 -4.53 16.79 19.09
C PHE A 181 -4.29 15.96 20.36
N ASN A 182 -3.24 15.13 20.40
CA ASN A 182 -2.95 14.16 21.46
C ASN A 182 -4.13 13.19 21.72
N ILE A 183 -4.67 12.63 20.63
CA ILE A 183 -5.83 11.74 20.65
C ILE A 183 -5.45 10.36 20.13
N ASP A 184 -5.88 9.33 20.83
CA ASP A 184 -5.83 7.96 20.35
C ASP A 184 -6.80 7.77 19.16
N PRO A 185 -6.31 7.39 17.96
CA PRO A 185 -7.15 7.16 16.79
C PRO A 185 -8.30 6.18 17.04
N ALA A 186 -8.14 5.22 17.95
CA ALA A 186 -9.18 4.25 18.28
C ALA A 186 -10.35 4.86 19.07
N LYS A 187 -10.17 6.04 19.66
CA LYS A 187 -11.18 6.72 20.51
C LYS A 187 -11.90 7.87 19.79
N PHE A 188 -11.49 8.20 18.57
CA PHE A 188 -12.08 9.30 17.80
C PHE A 188 -13.15 8.79 16.84
N ASP A 189 -14.41 9.19 17.05
CA ASP A 189 -15.57 8.77 16.24
C ASP A 189 -15.66 9.42 14.85
N ARG A 190 -14.65 10.21 14.48
CA ARG A 190 -14.54 10.94 13.20
C ARG A 190 -15.63 11.96 12.94
N SER A 191 -16.56 12.21 13.86
CA SER A 191 -17.66 13.15 13.63
C SER A 191 -17.20 14.61 13.69
N LEU A 192 -17.82 15.46 12.88
CA LEU A 192 -17.62 16.91 12.95
C LEU A 192 -18.00 17.48 14.33
N LYS A 193 -19.03 16.90 14.95
CA LYS A 193 -19.47 17.27 16.31
C LYS A 193 -18.39 17.04 17.35
N LEU A 194 -17.64 15.94 17.25
CA LEU A 194 -16.53 15.66 18.16
C LEU A 194 -15.35 16.61 17.91
N LEU A 195 -15.01 16.87 16.65
CA LEU A 195 -13.97 17.85 16.28
C LEU A 195 -14.24 19.24 16.90
N LEU A 196 -15.47 19.75 16.82
CA LEU A 196 -15.84 21.04 17.42
C LEU A 196 -15.62 21.10 18.94
N LYS A 197 -15.74 19.97 19.65
CA LYS A 197 -15.50 19.91 21.10
C LYS A 197 -14.02 20.03 21.45
N LEU A 198 -13.14 19.60 20.54
CA LEU A 198 -11.68 19.66 20.68
C LEU A 198 -11.11 21.06 20.44
N VAL A 199 -11.92 21.99 19.91
CA VAL A 199 -11.53 23.40 19.74
C VAL A 199 -11.84 24.17 21.03
N HIS A 200 -10.95 25.09 21.41
CA HIS A 200 -11.14 25.96 22.57
C HIS A 200 -12.49 26.69 22.50
N PRO A 201 -13.27 26.81 23.61
CA PRO A 201 -14.63 27.34 23.58
C PRO A 201 -14.81 28.68 22.86
N GLU A 202 -13.88 29.60 23.04
CA GLU A 202 -13.89 30.93 22.41
C GLU A 202 -13.67 30.90 20.89
N ASP A 203 -13.03 29.85 20.36
CA ASP A 203 -12.69 29.74 18.95
C ASP A 203 -13.73 28.91 18.16
N ARG A 204 -14.62 28.18 18.86
CA ARG A 204 -15.58 27.23 18.26
C ARG A 204 -16.52 27.87 17.25
N GLN A 205 -17.07 29.05 17.58
CA GLN A 205 -18.03 29.72 16.70
C GLN A 205 -17.38 30.08 15.36
N ARG A 206 -16.21 30.72 15.43
CA ARG A 206 -15.43 31.07 14.24
C ARG A 206 -15.04 29.84 13.43
N PHE A 207 -14.56 28.78 14.10
CA PHE A 207 -14.20 27.54 13.43
C PHE A 207 -15.39 26.95 12.65
N HIS A 208 -16.55 26.88 13.30
CA HIS A 208 -17.77 26.36 12.69
C HIS A 208 -18.25 27.20 11.50
N ASP A 209 -18.15 28.52 11.61
CA ASP A 209 -18.58 29.42 10.53
C ASP A 209 -17.63 29.32 9.32
N ASP A 210 -16.32 29.27 9.53
CA ASP A 210 -15.33 29.04 8.48
C ASP A 210 -15.55 27.67 7.80
N PHE A 211 -15.88 26.65 8.58
CA PHE A 211 -16.19 25.31 8.06
C PHE A 211 -17.46 25.30 7.20
N LYS A 212 -18.51 26.02 7.63
CA LYS A 212 -19.74 26.20 6.85
C LYS A 212 -19.50 26.91 5.53
N GLU A 213 -18.65 27.93 5.51
CA GLU A 213 -18.30 28.62 4.27
C GLU A 213 -17.48 27.73 3.32
N ALA A 214 -16.63 26.84 3.84
CA ALA A 214 -15.96 25.82 3.04
C ALA A 214 -16.94 24.83 2.40
N LEU A 215 -18.00 24.42 3.11
CA LEU A 215 -19.07 23.60 2.52
C LEU A 215 -19.86 24.33 1.43
N LYS A 216 -19.80 25.67 1.37
CA LYS A 216 -20.35 26.49 0.28
C LYS A 216 -19.36 26.74 -0.86
N GLY A 217 -18.15 26.19 -0.77
CA GLY A 217 -17.13 26.31 -1.81
C GLY A 217 -16.07 27.39 -1.55
N LYS A 218 -16.00 27.97 -0.34
CA LYS A 218 -14.99 28.98 0.01
C LYS A 218 -13.97 28.41 1.00
N GLY A 219 -12.75 28.14 0.54
CA GLY A 219 -11.67 27.71 1.42
C GLY A 219 -11.36 28.73 2.53
N TYR A 220 -10.72 28.26 3.60
CA TYR A 220 -10.36 29.08 4.76
C TYR A 220 -8.91 28.88 5.18
N LYS A 221 -8.40 29.86 5.93
CA LYS A 221 -7.18 29.74 6.74
C LYS A 221 -7.43 30.46 8.05
N HIS A 222 -7.26 29.78 9.18
CA HIS A 222 -7.38 30.39 10.49
C HIS A 222 -6.46 29.74 11.51
N ASP A 223 -6.21 30.45 12.61
CA ASP A 223 -5.51 29.91 13.75
C ASP A 223 -6.51 29.74 14.89
N TYR A 224 -6.42 28.63 15.63
CA TYR A 224 -7.26 28.36 16.80
C TYR A 224 -6.50 27.57 17.86
N ARG A 225 -7.10 27.50 19.05
CA ARG A 225 -6.52 26.84 20.22
C ARG A 225 -7.11 25.44 20.41
N ILE A 226 -6.27 24.50 20.82
CA ILE A 226 -6.63 23.14 21.22
C ILE A 226 -6.28 22.96 22.72
N PRO A 227 -7.28 22.89 23.63
CA PRO A 227 -7.03 22.57 25.02
C PRO A 227 -6.51 21.13 25.15
N GLN A 228 -5.48 20.95 25.96
CA GLN A 228 -4.86 19.66 26.26
C GLN A 228 -5.38 19.11 27.59
N ALA A 229 -5.23 17.80 27.79
CA ALA A 229 -5.68 17.13 29.02
C ALA A 229 -4.92 17.58 30.28
N ASP A 230 -3.68 18.05 30.11
CA ASP A 230 -2.84 18.60 31.19
C ASP A 230 -3.15 20.07 31.52
N GLY A 231 -4.14 20.68 30.85
CA GLY A 231 -4.52 22.08 31.01
C GLY A 231 -3.73 23.06 30.16
N SER A 232 -2.70 22.61 29.44
CA SER A 232 -1.99 23.44 28.47
C SER A 232 -2.85 23.70 27.22
N VAL A 233 -2.41 24.66 26.40
CA VAL A 233 -3.10 25.02 25.15
C VAL A 233 -2.11 24.98 24.01
N LYS A 234 -2.42 24.19 22.98
CA LYS A 234 -1.72 24.24 21.70
C LYS A 234 -2.35 25.27 20.78
N TYR A 235 -1.53 25.99 20.03
CA TYR A 235 -1.96 26.87 18.95
C TYR A 235 -1.74 26.16 17.63
N VAL A 236 -2.77 26.11 16.79
CA VAL A 236 -2.68 25.48 15.48
C VAL A 236 -3.10 26.45 14.39
N SER A 237 -2.43 26.35 13.24
CA SER A 237 -2.84 27.01 12.00
C SER A 237 -3.45 25.98 11.08
N SER A 238 -4.71 26.16 10.69
CA SER A 238 -5.42 25.24 9.80
C SER A 238 -5.83 25.94 8.52
N LYS A 239 -5.67 25.23 7.40
CA LYS A 239 -6.11 25.67 6.07
C LYS A 239 -6.95 24.56 5.45
N GLY A 240 -8.18 24.89 5.06
CA GLY A 240 -9.11 23.98 4.38
C GLY A 240 -9.45 24.49 2.98
N GLN A 241 -9.63 23.56 2.04
CA GLN A 241 -10.09 23.81 0.68
C GLN A 241 -11.22 22.83 0.32
N PRO A 242 -12.32 23.30 -0.29
CA PRO A 242 -13.39 22.43 -0.75
C PRO A 242 -12.91 21.50 -1.87
N ILE A 243 -13.40 20.26 -1.85
CA ILE A 243 -13.28 19.29 -2.94
C ILE A 243 -14.60 19.32 -3.72
N PHE A 244 -14.50 19.46 -5.04
CA PHE A 244 -15.66 19.51 -5.93
C PHE A 244 -15.78 18.25 -6.80
N GLU A 245 -17.01 17.76 -6.96
CA GLU A 245 -17.42 16.91 -8.08
C GLU A 245 -18.39 17.70 -8.95
N GLY A 246 -17.93 18.14 -10.12
CA GLY A 246 -18.63 19.15 -10.92
C GLY A 246 -18.80 20.46 -10.14
N ASN A 247 -20.04 20.91 -9.94
CA ASN A 247 -20.36 22.13 -9.18
C ASN A 247 -20.75 21.86 -7.72
N LYS A 248 -20.64 20.62 -7.24
CA LYS A 248 -21.05 20.23 -5.90
C LYS A 248 -19.83 20.01 -5.00
N VAL A 249 -19.85 20.61 -3.80
CA VAL A 249 -18.84 20.31 -2.76
C VAL A 249 -19.13 18.92 -2.19
N VAL A 250 -18.14 18.03 -2.24
CA VAL A 250 -18.20 16.64 -1.73
C VAL A 250 -17.32 16.41 -0.51
N GLY A 251 -16.47 17.37 -0.17
CA GLY A 251 -15.57 17.28 0.96
C GLY A 251 -14.79 18.55 1.18
N ILE A 252 -13.98 18.56 2.23
CA ILE A 252 -12.98 19.60 2.50
C ILE A 252 -11.67 18.88 2.77
N ILE A 253 -10.58 19.31 2.15
CA ILE A 253 -9.23 18.80 2.43
C ILE A 253 -8.36 19.94 2.94
N GLY A 254 -7.47 19.62 3.86
CA GLY A 254 -6.65 20.64 4.48
C GLY A 254 -5.44 20.11 5.21
N VAL A 255 -4.72 21.07 5.77
CA VAL A 255 -3.59 20.84 6.65
C VAL A 255 -3.81 21.57 7.96
N ILE A 256 -3.19 21.06 9.01
CA ILE A 256 -3.13 21.66 10.33
C ILE A 256 -1.69 21.60 10.81
N GLN A 257 -1.15 22.72 11.29
CA GLN A 257 0.21 22.82 11.78
C GLN A 257 0.21 23.25 13.24
N ASP A 258 1.00 22.58 14.07
CA ASP A 258 1.29 23.09 15.41
C ASP A 258 2.20 24.32 15.31
N VAL A 259 1.69 25.47 15.75
CA VAL A 259 2.39 26.76 15.75
C VAL A 259 2.60 27.27 17.17
N THR A 260 2.51 26.39 18.18
CA THR A 260 2.61 26.73 19.60
C THR A 260 3.93 27.38 19.92
N GLU A 261 5.06 26.79 19.50
CA GLU A 261 6.39 27.34 19.76
C GLU A 261 6.53 28.75 19.16
N ASN A 262 6.14 28.91 17.91
CA ASN A 262 6.16 30.21 17.22
C ASN A 262 5.29 31.25 17.95
N LYS A 263 4.10 30.86 18.43
CA LYS A 263 3.23 31.78 19.16
C LYS A 263 3.76 32.14 20.54
N VAL A 264 4.33 31.18 21.26
CA VAL A 264 4.97 31.43 22.56
C VAL A 264 6.16 32.39 22.39
N LEU A 265 7.00 32.19 21.38
CA LEU A 265 8.13 33.08 21.09
C LEU A 265 7.66 34.48 20.69
N GLN A 266 6.64 34.60 19.83
CA GLN A 266 6.05 35.89 19.46
C GLN A 266 5.51 36.63 20.68
N ASN A 267 4.79 35.95 21.56
CA ASN A 267 4.23 36.57 22.77
C ASN A 267 5.32 37.05 23.73
N LYS A 268 6.38 36.26 23.92
CA LYS A 268 7.55 36.67 24.73
C LYS A 268 8.25 37.90 24.15
N LEU A 269 8.41 37.98 22.82
CA LEU A 269 8.98 39.16 22.17
C LEU A 269 8.13 40.40 22.39
N VAL A 270 6.81 40.27 22.29
CA VAL A 270 5.88 41.39 22.57
C VAL A 270 5.97 41.83 24.03
N GLU A 271 6.01 40.88 24.97
CA GLU A 271 6.16 41.18 26.40
C GLU A 271 7.47 41.92 26.70
N TYR A 272 8.61 41.44 26.16
CA TYR A 272 9.90 42.09 26.33
C TYR A 272 9.90 43.52 25.75
N ASN A 273 9.35 43.71 24.54
CA ASN A 273 9.25 45.03 23.93
C ASN A 273 8.39 46.00 24.76
N ASN A 274 7.27 45.52 25.31
CA ASN A 274 6.43 46.34 26.18
C ASN A 274 7.17 46.72 27.47
N ARG A 275 7.90 45.78 28.08
CA ARG A 275 8.68 46.03 29.29
C ARG A 275 9.80 47.05 29.06
N ILE A 276 10.50 46.97 27.93
CA ILE A 276 11.52 47.97 27.53
C ILE A 276 10.88 49.35 27.41
N ARG A 277 9.77 49.49 26.67
CA ARG A 277 9.06 50.77 26.51
C ARG A 277 8.60 51.37 27.84
N THR A 278 8.14 50.54 28.77
CA THR A 278 7.76 51.00 30.11
C THR A 278 8.96 51.55 30.88
N LEU A 279 10.11 50.88 30.82
CA LEU A 279 11.35 51.34 31.48
C LEU A 279 11.89 52.64 30.86
N GLU A 280 11.86 52.77 29.53
CA GLU A 280 12.27 54.00 28.84
C GLU A 280 11.41 55.21 29.24
N ARG A 281 10.10 55.01 29.36
CA ARG A 281 9.17 56.05 29.81
C ARG A 281 9.44 56.46 31.26
N GLN A 282 9.60 55.49 32.15
CA GLN A 282 9.94 55.76 33.56
C GLN A 282 11.29 56.47 33.71
N SER A 283 12.30 56.11 32.90
CA SER A 283 13.58 56.80 32.95
C SER A 283 13.49 58.21 32.38
N SER A 284 12.69 58.45 31.35
CA SER A 284 12.53 59.79 30.76
C SER A 284 11.83 60.75 31.73
N ASP A 285 10.86 60.26 32.50
CA ASP A 285 10.14 61.05 33.51
C ASP A 285 11.00 61.39 34.75
N VAL A 286 12.17 60.77 34.93
CA VAL A 286 13.13 61.05 36.03
C VAL A 286 14.15 62.13 35.66
N PHE A 287 14.28 62.47 34.37
CA PHE A 287 15.25 63.46 33.86
C PHE A 287 14.63 64.80 33.46
N PHE A 288 13.34 65.03 33.73
CA PHE A 288 12.64 66.32 33.61
C PHE A 288 12.08 66.76 34.96
#